data_AF-A0A419FR63-F1
#
_entry.id   AF-A0A419FR63-F1
#
_cell.length_a   1.000
_cell.length_b   1.000
_cell.length_c   1.000
_cell.angle_alpha   90.00
_cell.angle_beta   90.00
_cell.angle_gamma   90.00
#
_symmetry.space_group_name_H-M   'P 1'
#
loop_
_entity.id
_entity.type
_entity.pdbx_description
1 polymer ?
#
loop_
_entity_poly.entity_id
_entity_poly.type
_entity_poly.pdbx_seq_one_letter_code
_entity_poly.pdbx_strand_id
1 'polypeptide(L)'
;MTKKILLPLVLFIVLLLLHINYYADYQTTLLPGVYIQDGQSDLASLKWSVPLVYDWDADGRKDLLVGGNHVTSANGNRIDQGYVAFYKNIGPDAGPEFNGFTPVQFCSRECSNINATAFG
;
A
#
# COMPACT_ATOMS: atom_id res chain seq x y z
N MET A 1 -2.30 52.52 13.91
CA MET A 1 -2.67 51.22 14.51
C MET A 1 -1.93 51.09 15.84
N THR A 2 -2.64 51.00 16.97
CA THR A 2 -2.04 50.95 18.31
C THR A 2 -1.15 49.70 18.43
N LYS A 3 0.08 49.84 18.96
CA LYS A 3 1.05 48.73 19.14
C LYS A 3 0.45 47.48 19.82
N LYS A 4 -0.64 47.65 20.58
CA LYS A 4 -1.40 46.58 21.25
C LYS A 4 -2.06 45.57 20.30
N ILE A 5 -2.37 45.96 19.05
CA ILE A 5 -3.02 45.07 18.06
C ILE A 5 -2.00 44.49 17.07
N LEU A 6 -0.84 45.14 16.91
CA LEU A 6 0.17 44.74 15.94
C LEU A 6 0.79 43.37 16.27
N LEU A 7 1.14 43.13 17.54
CA LEU A 7 1.77 41.88 17.97
C LEU A 7 0.86 40.64 17.81
N PRO A 8 -0.41 40.62 18.27
CA PRO A 8 -1.28 39.47 18.06
C PRO A 8 -1.60 39.23 16.58
N LEU A 9 -1.69 40.30 15.76
CA LEU A 9 -1.89 40.18 14.32
C LEU A 9 -0.70 39.51 13.63
N VAL A 10 0.53 39.92 13.96
CA VAL A 10 1.75 39.30 13.43
C VAL A 10 1.84 37.84 13.84
N LEU A 11 1.52 37.51 15.11
CA LEU A 11 1.55 36.12 15.59
C LEU A 11 0.51 35.24 14.88
N PHE A 12 -0.68 35.77 14.62
CA PHE A 12 -1.73 35.09 13.86
C PHE A 12 -1.31 34.83 12.41
N ILE A 13 -0.67 35.80 11.76
CA ILE A 13 -0.14 35.65 10.40
C ILE A 13 0.97 34.59 10.38
N VAL A 14 1.88 34.58 11.36
CA VAL A 14 2.94 33.56 11.46
C VAL A 14 2.34 32.16 11.67
N LEU A 15 1.33 32.02 12.54
CA LEU A 15 0.63 30.75 12.77
C LEU A 15 -0.10 30.25 11.52
N LEU A 16 -0.73 31.15 10.76
CA LEU A 16 -1.34 30.85 9.46
C LEU A 16 -0.28 30.38 8.47
N LEU A 17 0.84 31.09 8.34
CA LEU A 17 1.93 30.71 7.43
C LEU A 17 2.56 29.35 7.81
N LEU A 18 2.69 29.05 9.10
CA LEU A 18 3.16 27.74 9.57
C LEU A 18 2.14 26.62 9.26
N HIS A 19 0.83 26.89 9.39
CA HIS A 19 -0.22 25.93 9.03
C HIS A 19 -0.26 25.64 7.52
N ILE A 20 -0.14 26.66 6.67
CA ILE A 20 -0.21 26.49 5.21
C ILE A 20 0.95 25.62 4.71
N ASN A 21 2.12 25.71 5.33
CA ASN A 21 3.29 24.89 4.98
C ASN A 21 3.25 23.48 5.59
N TYR A 22 2.43 23.23 6.63
CA TYR A 22 2.26 21.89 7.21
C TYR A 22 1.41 20.96 6.32
N TYR A 23 0.58 21.53 5.43
CA TYR A 23 -0.27 20.77 4.50
C TYR A 23 0.30 20.67 3.08
N ALA A 24 1.52 21.13 2.84
CA ALA A 24 2.17 21.03 1.53
C ALA A 24 2.96 19.72 1.40
N ASP A 25 2.29 18.57 1.55
CA ASP A 25 2.91 17.25 1.29
C ASP A 25 2.16 16.45 0.23
N TYR A 26 1.64 17.12 -0.81
CA TYR A 26 1.09 16.44 -1.98
C TYR A 26 1.34 17.25 -3.27
N GLN A 27 2.56 17.76 -3.44
CA GLN A 27 3.05 17.86 -4.81
C GLN A 27 3.49 16.45 -5.20
N THR A 28 2.56 15.67 -5.76
CA THR A 28 2.89 14.38 -6.38
C THR A 28 3.74 14.64 -7.60
N THR A 29 5.02 14.91 -7.36
CA THR A 29 6.07 14.74 -8.36
C THR A 29 6.12 13.24 -8.60
N LEU A 30 5.21 12.77 -9.46
CA LEU A 30 5.15 11.37 -9.84
C LEU A 30 6.49 11.05 -10.49
N LEU A 31 7.25 10.18 -9.85
CA LEU A 31 8.43 9.59 -10.46
C LEU A 31 7.99 8.84 -11.73
N PRO A 32 8.89 8.64 -12.71
CA PRO A 32 8.62 7.73 -13.82
C PRO A 32 8.06 6.41 -13.28
N GLY A 33 7.02 5.89 -13.93
CA GLY A 33 6.43 4.62 -13.54
C GLY A 33 7.51 3.54 -13.53
N VAL A 34 7.75 2.96 -12.35
CA VAL A 34 8.67 1.84 -12.16
C VAL A 34 7.86 0.57 -11.95
N TYR A 35 8.31 -0.53 -12.57
CA TYR A 35 7.80 -1.85 -12.21
C TYR A 35 8.25 -2.17 -10.79
N ILE A 36 7.29 -2.50 -9.93
CA ILE A 36 7.58 -3.06 -8.61
C ILE A 36 8.05 -4.50 -8.83
N GLN A 37 9.08 -4.96 -8.12
CA GLN A 37 9.63 -6.31 -8.30
C GLN A 37 9.38 -7.19 -7.06
N ASP A 38 9.15 -8.48 -7.30
CA ASP A 38 9.21 -9.59 -6.33
C ASP A 38 10.43 -10.45 -6.71
N GLY A 39 11.52 -10.31 -5.96
CA GLY A 39 12.82 -10.86 -6.34
C GLY A 39 13.34 -10.33 -7.69
N GLN A 40 13.43 -11.21 -8.70
CA GLN A 40 13.89 -10.89 -10.07
C GLN A 40 12.74 -10.69 -11.07
N SER A 41 11.48 -10.78 -10.61
CA SER A 41 10.31 -10.71 -11.48
C SER A 41 9.52 -9.44 -11.24
N ASP A 42 8.93 -8.88 -12.29
CA ASP A 42 7.98 -7.79 -12.14
C ASP A 42 6.71 -8.30 -11.45
N LEU A 43 6.24 -7.51 -10.50
CA LEU A 43 5.00 -7.76 -9.81
C LEU A 43 3.83 -7.46 -10.75
N ALA A 44 3.29 -8.51 -11.36
CA ALA A 44 2.12 -8.40 -12.20
C ALA A 44 0.84 -8.40 -11.35
N SER A 45 0.08 -7.30 -11.38
CA SER A 45 -1.30 -7.37 -10.88
C SER A 45 -2.10 -8.29 -11.81
N LEU A 46 -2.81 -9.25 -11.23
CA LEU A 46 -3.75 -10.06 -12.01
C LEU A 46 -4.79 -9.13 -12.65
N LYS A 47 -5.29 -9.51 -13.83
CA LYS A 47 -6.22 -8.66 -14.61
C LYS A 47 -7.34 -8.12 -13.70
N TRP A 48 -7.63 -6.83 -13.85
CA TRP A 48 -8.69 -6.08 -13.14
C TRP A 48 -8.40 -5.68 -11.68
N SER A 49 -7.16 -5.80 -11.22
CA SER A 49 -6.78 -5.42 -9.85
C SER A 49 -6.21 -4.00 -9.75
N VAL A 50 -6.65 -3.25 -8.74
CA VAL A 50 -6.05 -1.97 -8.32
C VAL A 50 -5.23 -2.24 -7.05
N PRO A 51 -3.89 -2.28 -7.13
CA PRO A 51 -3.06 -2.51 -5.96
C PRO A 51 -3.13 -1.33 -4.97
N LEU A 52 -3.09 -1.62 -3.67
CA LEU A 52 -3.08 -0.65 -2.57
C LEU A 52 -1.77 -0.76 -1.78
N VAL A 53 -1.12 0.36 -1.55
CA VAL A 53 0.08 0.46 -0.70
C VAL A 53 -0.32 0.96 0.69
N TYR A 54 -0.04 0.18 1.73
CA TYR A 54 -0.40 0.51 3.12
C TYR A 54 0.51 -0.25 4.11
N ASP A 55 0.74 0.31 5.29
CA ASP A 55 1.45 -0.40 6.38
C ASP A 55 0.44 -1.27 7.13
N TRP A 56 0.30 -2.52 6.69
CA TRP A 56 -0.84 -3.36 7.08
C TRP A 56 -0.62 -4.06 8.42
N ASP A 57 0.61 -4.45 8.72
CA ASP A 57 0.96 -5.11 9.98
C ASP A 57 1.53 -4.17 11.06
N ALA A 58 1.58 -2.86 10.77
CA ALA A 58 2.05 -1.80 11.66
C ALA A 58 3.52 -1.94 12.05
N ASP A 59 4.36 -2.48 11.16
CA ASP A 59 5.80 -2.58 11.35
C ASP A 59 6.57 -1.32 10.89
N GLY A 60 5.85 -0.34 10.34
CA GLY A 60 6.40 0.93 9.86
C GLY A 60 6.86 0.90 8.41
N ARG A 61 6.69 -0.22 7.69
CA ARG A 61 7.00 -0.37 6.26
C ARG A 61 5.73 -0.40 5.44
N LYS A 62 5.80 0.06 4.19
CA LYS A 62 4.67 0.02 3.26
C LYS A 62 4.59 -1.34 2.58
N ASP A 63 3.52 -2.08 2.84
CA ASP A 63 3.16 -3.33 2.18
C ASP A 63 2.32 -3.10 0.93
N LEU A 64 2.07 -4.18 0.18
CA LEU A 64 1.20 -4.17 -0.98
C LEU A 64 0.06 -5.17 -0.87
N LEU A 65 -1.16 -4.69 -1.13
CA LEU A 65 -2.37 -5.48 -1.23
C LEU A 65 -2.86 -5.50 -2.68
N VAL A 66 -3.05 -6.68 -3.25
CA VAL A 66 -3.44 -6.83 -4.66
C VAL A 66 -4.64 -7.78 -4.75
N GLY A 67 -5.75 -7.33 -5.33
CA GLY A 67 -6.87 -8.23 -5.65
C GLY A 67 -6.50 -9.27 -6.69
N GLY A 68 -6.99 -10.49 -6.53
CA GLY A 68 -6.84 -11.60 -7.46
C GLY A 68 -8.14 -12.38 -7.59
N ASN A 69 -8.31 -13.12 -8.68
CA ASN A 69 -9.50 -13.92 -8.96
C ASN A 69 -9.21 -15.35 -9.44
N HIS A 70 -7.93 -15.71 -9.53
CA HIS A 70 -7.46 -17.03 -9.95
C HIS A 70 -6.29 -17.48 -9.09
N VAL A 71 -6.36 -18.71 -8.58
CA VAL A 71 -5.25 -19.40 -7.91
C VAL A 71 -4.99 -20.74 -8.60
N THR A 72 -3.76 -21.20 -8.56
CA THR A 72 -3.37 -22.53 -9.05
C THR A 72 -3.39 -23.52 -7.90
N SER A 73 -4.14 -24.61 -8.06
CA SER A 73 -4.19 -25.74 -7.13
C SER A 73 -2.85 -26.47 -7.08
N ALA A 74 -2.60 -27.24 -6.01
CA ALA A 74 -1.43 -28.12 -5.87
C ALA A 74 -1.24 -29.12 -7.03
N ASN A 75 -2.30 -29.44 -7.77
CA ASN A 75 -2.27 -30.29 -8.97
C ASN A 75 -2.20 -29.51 -10.30
N GLY A 76 -1.89 -28.21 -10.26
CA GLY A 76 -1.75 -27.35 -11.44
C GLY A 76 -3.07 -26.84 -12.04
N ASN A 77 -4.21 -27.19 -11.46
CA ASN A 77 -5.51 -26.76 -11.97
C ASN A 77 -5.85 -25.33 -11.53
N ARG A 78 -6.40 -24.53 -12.44
CA ARG A 78 -6.93 -23.20 -12.13
C ARG A 78 -8.19 -23.31 -11.28
N ILE A 79 -8.23 -22.53 -10.20
CA ILE A 79 -9.42 -22.33 -9.36
C ILE A 79 -9.81 -20.86 -9.48
N ASP A 80 -11.05 -20.62 -9.91
CA ASP A 80 -11.61 -19.28 -10.05
C ASP A 80 -12.23 -18.84 -8.72
N GLN A 81 -11.46 -18.08 -7.95
CA GLN A 81 -11.86 -17.59 -6.63
C GLN A 81 -11.25 -16.20 -6.40
N GLY A 82 -12.05 -15.26 -5.92
CA GLY A 82 -11.54 -13.96 -5.49
C GLY A 82 -10.70 -14.07 -4.20
N TYR A 83 -9.62 -13.32 -4.12
CA TYR A 83 -8.78 -13.17 -2.94
C TYR A 83 -8.07 -11.82 -2.95
N VAL A 84 -7.46 -11.46 -1.82
CA VAL A 84 -6.48 -10.39 -1.74
C VAL A 84 -5.13 -11.03 -1.50
N ALA A 85 -4.11 -10.68 -2.26
CA ALA A 85 -2.72 -11.06 -2.01
C ALA A 85 -2.09 -9.99 -1.13
N PHE A 86 -1.53 -10.40 0.00
CA PHE A 86 -0.71 -9.56 0.88
C PHE A 86 0.76 -9.85 0.63
N TYR A 87 1.46 -8.86 0.09
CA TYR A 87 2.91 -8.87 -0.09
C TYR A 87 3.53 -8.04 1.03
N LYS A 88 4.14 -8.72 2.01
CA LYS A 88 4.86 -8.06 3.10
C LYS A 88 6.15 -7.44 2.56
N ASN A 89 6.37 -6.16 2.81
CA ASN A 89 7.61 -5.51 2.47
C ASN A 89 8.69 -5.84 3.51
N ILE A 90 9.76 -6.52 3.09
CA ILE A 90 10.91 -6.85 3.93
C ILE A 90 12.08 -5.87 3.75
N GLY A 91 11.98 -4.96 2.77
CA GLY A 91 12.93 -3.90 2.45
C GLY A 91 12.54 -2.54 3.04
N PRO A 92 13.39 -1.50 2.89
CA PRO A 92 13.03 -0.12 3.25
C PRO A 92 11.97 0.46 2.29
N ASP A 93 11.19 1.45 2.73
CA ASP A 93 10.20 2.12 1.86
C ASP A 93 10.80 2.74 0.58
N ALA A 94 12.06 3.17 0.65
CA ALA A 94 12.80 3.71 -0.51
C ALA A 94 13.24 2.63 -1.52
N GLY A 95 13.11 1.35 -1.17
CA GLY A 95 13.50 0.19 -1.97
C GLY A 95 12.78 -1.05 -1.46
N PRO A 96 11.47 -1.18 -1.71
CA PRO A 96 10.67 -2.28 -1.19
C PRO A 96 11.14 -3.61 -1.76
N GLU A 97 11.10 -4.65 -0.93
CA GLU A 97 11.45 -6.01 -1.31
C GLU A 97 10.30 -6.93 -0.89
N PHE A 98 9.89 -7.81 -1.79
CA PHE A 98 8.87 -8.81 -1.56
C PHE A 98 9.46 -10.20 -1.78
N ASN A 99 8.87 -11.20 -1.12
CA ASN A 99 9.25 -12.61 -1.27
C ASN A 99 7.97 -13.46 -1.31
N GLY A 100 7.20 -13.28 -2.37
CA GLY A 100 5.87 -13.86 -2.54
C GLY A 100 4.75 -13.18 -1.73
N PHE A 101 3.57 -13.79 -1.75
CA PHE A 101 2.39 -13.27 -1.06
C PHE A 101 1.69 -14.30 -0.18
N THR A 102 0.98 -13.81 0.82
CA THR A 102 -0.02 -14.58 1.55
C THR A 102 -1.42 -14.22 1.07
N PRO A 103 -2.27 -15.19 0.67
CA PRO A 103 -3.65 -14.91 0.35
C PRO A 103 -4.44 -14.54 1.62
N VAL A 104 -4.95 -13.32 1.67
CA VAL A 104 -5.95 -12.83 2.63
C VAL A 104 -7.32 -12.90 1.98
N GLN A 105 -8.20 -13.70 2.57
CA GLN A 105 -9.42 -14.17 1.92
C GLN A 105 -10.62 -13.23 2.10
N PHE A 106 -11.51 -13.22 1.10
CA PHE A 106 -12.91 -12.82 1.26
C PHE A 106 -13.81 -14.08 1.26
N CYS A 107 -14.82 -14.13 2.12
CA CYS A 107 -15.79 -15.23 2.16
C CYS A 107 -16.96 -14.94 1.23
N SER A 108 -17.33 -15.88 0.36
CA SER A 108 -18.58 -15.78 -0.41
C SER A 108 -19.73 -16.57 0.24
N ARG A 109 -19.49 -17.78 0.77
CA ARG A 109 -20.48 -18.57 1.56
C ARG A 109 -19.91 -19.47 2.66
N GLU A 110 -18.65 -19.94 2.55
CA GLU A 110 -17.93 -20.62 3.64
C GLU A 110 -16.52 -20.06 3.75
N CYS A 111 -16.12 -19.65 4.96
CA CYS A 111 -14.76 -19.19 5.24
C CYS A 111 -13.86 -20.41 5.41
N SER A 112 -13.24 -20.85 4.33
CA SER A 112 -12.20 -21.89 4.38
C SER A 112 -10.85 -21.20 4.34
N ASN A 113 -10.10 -21.22 5.46
CA ASN A 113 -8.73 -20.72 5.52
C ASN A 113 -7.99 -21.13 4.24
N ILE A 114 -7.61 -20.17 3.41
CA ILE A 114 -6.74 -20.45 2.28
C ILE A 114 -5.38 -20.72 2.90
N ASN A 115 -5.08 -22.01 3.11
CA ASN A 115 -3.88 -22.42 3.82
C ASN A 115 -2.65 -21.97 3.02
N ALA A 116 -1.94 -20.95 3.50
CA ALA A 116 -0.84 -20.30 2.78
C ALA A 116 0.28 -21.29 2.39
N THR A 117 0.38 -22.42 3.09
CA THR A 117 1.35 -23.49 2.80
C THR A 117 1.01 -24.34 1.56
N ALA A 118 -0.16 -24.17 0.94
CA ALA A 118 -0.53 -24.88 -0.28
C ALA A 118 -0.12 -24.16 -1.57
N PHE A 119 0.41 -22.93 -1.45
CA PHE A 119 0.92 -22.13 -2.57
C PHE A 119 2.45 -22.10 -2.46
N GLY A 120 3.06 -23.25 -2.75
CA GLY A 120 4.49 -23.37 -2.99
C GLY A 120 4.80 -23.18 -4.47
#